data_AF-A0A2G5TA27-F1
#
_entry.id   AF-A0A2G5TA27-F1
#
_cell.length_a   1.000
_cell.length_b   1.000
_cell.length_c   1.000
_cell.angle_alpha   90.00
_cell.angle_beta   90.00
_cell.angle_gamma   90.00
#
_symmetry.space_group_name_H-M   'P 1'
#
loop_
_entity.id
_entity.type
_entity.pdbx_description
1 polymer ?
#
loop_
_entity_poly.entity_id
_entity_poly.type
_entity_poly.pdbx_seq_one_letter_code
_entity_poly.pdbx_strand_id
1 'polypeptide(L)'
;MGYKSYLEGTEVFVLANGDFIDTMNLDKFYYDPEHRERCKSTDAIAMYRPYFDQMKRNVFQPLCHQKISLIEFLALVTLCTWNDSLEGQPDSYYPLCRPVRQKVIAELMSFYEKDTPDVDPAYRLSGLLMLLPALERSVELFLQTMEVKRLFRCFPFHDKIYQIVNCQ
;
A
#
# COMPACT_ATOMS: atom_id res chain seq x y z
N MET A 1 21.40 13.87 -5.11
CA MET A 1 20.12 14.46 -5.51
C MET A 1 19.15 14.24 -4.36
N GLY A 2 19.00 15.26 -3.51
CA GLY A 2 18.33 15.12 -2.21
C GLY A 2 16.83 15.34 -2.34
N TYR A 3 16.06 14.37 -1.84
CA TYR A 3 14.63 14.48 -1.55
C TYR A 3 14.42 15.60 -0.51
N LYS A 4 14.27 16.85 -0.97
CA LYS A 4 13.71 17.96 -0.20
C LYS A 4 12.19 17.85 -0.38
N SER A 5 11.32 17.84 0.62
CA SER A 5 11.46 17.97 2.07
C SER A 5 10.09 17.51 2.59
N TYR A 6 10.04 16.43 3.37
CA TYR A 6 8.88 16.17 4.22
C TYR A 6 8.81 17.33 5.22
N LEU A 7 7.90 18.27 5.01
CA LEU A 7 7.51 19.19 6.07
C LEU A 7 6.76 18.34 7.09
N GLU A 8 7.36 18.15 8.28
CA GLU A 8 6.66 17.61 9.44
C GLU A 8 5.30 18.32 9.57
N GLY A 9 4.22 17.53 9.52
CA GLY A 9 2.84 18.03 9.66
C GLY A 9 2.02 18.13 8.37
N THR A 10 2.58 17.89 7.18
CA THR A 10 1.77 17.82 5.95
C THR A 10 1.50 16.37 5.56
N GLU A 11 0.24 15.95 5.59
CA GLU A 11 -0.17 14.59 5.24
C GLU A 11 -0.36 14.49 3.72
N VAL A 12 0.72 14.11 3.03
CA VAL A 12 0.74 13.97 1.58
C VAL A 12 1.07 12.54 1.16
N PHE A 13 0.42 12.07 0.11
CA PHE A 13 0.81 10.85 -0.58
C PHE A 13 1.67 11.23 -1.77
N VAL A 14 2.95 10.88 -1.75
CA VAL A 14 3.87 11.11 -2.87
C VAL A 14 3.68 9.99 -3.89
N LEU A 15 3.44 10.38 -5.13
CA LEU A 15 3.25 9.50 -6.28
C LEU A 15 4.59 9.15 -6.92
N ALA A 16 4.62 8.08 -7.72
CA ALA A 16 5.85 7.60 -8.36
C ALA A 16 6.49 8.61 -9.32
N ASN A 17 5.70 9.53 -9.88
CA ASN A 17 6.18 10.61 -10.75
C ASN A 17 6.72 11.83 -9.96
N GLY A 18 6.65 11.81 -8.63
CA GLY A 18 7.06 12.92 -7.76
C GLY A 18 5.97 13.94 -7.44
N ASP A 19 4.78 13.82 -8.06
CA ASP A 19 3.61 14.59 -7.64
C ASP A 19 3.12 14.12 -6.27
N PHE A 20 2.16 14.83 -5.69
CA PHE A 20 1.59 14.45 -4.41
C PHE A 20 0.09 14.72 -4.33
N ILE A 21 -0.58 13.94 -3.49
CA ILE A 21 -1.97 14.16 -3.10
C ILE A 21 -1.97 14.67 -1.66
N ASP A 22 -2.46 15.89 -1.45
CA ASP A 22 -2.74 16.42 -0.12
C ASP A 22 -4.02 15.78 0.42
N THR A 23 -3.88 14.86 1.38
CA THR A 23 -5.03 14.11 1.92
C THR A 23 -5.87 14.95 2.90
N MET A 24 -5.38 16.12 3.32
CA MET A 24 -6.15 17.06 4.13
C MET A 24 -7.07 17.91 3.25
N ASN A 25 -6.63 18.27 2.05
CA ASN A 25 -7.35 19.13 1.11
C ASN A 25 -7.75 18.37 -0.17
N LEU A 26 -8.51 17.28 -0.03
CA LEU A 26 -9.01 16.48 -1.15
C LEU A 26 -9.94 17.25 -2.10
N ASP A 27 -10.49 18.39 -1.66
CA ASP A 27 -11.25 19.32 -2.49
C ASP A 27 -10.44 19.88 -3.65
N LYS A 28 -9.14 20.12 -3.44
CA LYS A 28 -8.23 20.56 -4.50
C LYS A 28 -7.91 19.42 -5.47
N PHE A 29 -7.82 18.20 -4.97
CA PHE A 29 -7.54 17.02 -5.80
C PHE A 29 -8.72 16.65 -6.69
N TYR A 30 -9.94 16.67 -6.15
CA TYR A 30 -11.17 16.41 -6.91
C TYR A 30 -11.76 17.67 -7.54
N TYR A 31 -10.98 18.74 -7.70
CA TYR A 31 -11.46 19.99 -8.28
C TYR A 31 -11.72 19.83 -9.79
N ASP A 32 -12.97 19.99 -10.19
CA ASP A 32 -13.39 19.88 -11.60
C ASP A 32 -14.30 21.07 -11.98
N PRO A 33 -13.72 22.24 -12.28
CA PRO A 33 -14.48 23.45 -12.62
C PRO A 33 -15.16 23.36 -13.98
N GLU A 34 -14.68 22.45 -14.85
CA GLU A 34 -15.22 22.26 -16.19
C GLU A 34 -16.34 21.20 -16.23
N HIS A 35 -16.66 20.59 -15.09
CA HIS A 35 -17.69 19.56 -14.96
C HIS A 35 -17.51 18.40 -15.96
N ARG A 36 -16.26 18.00 -16.19
CA ARG A 36 -15.91 16.86 -17.05
C ARG A 36 -16.34 15.54 -16.42
N GLU A 37 -16.30 15.46 -15.09
CA GLU A 37 -16.72 14.31 -14.30
C GLU A 37 -18.24 14.33 -14.07
N ARG A 38 -18.86 13.14 -14.03
CA ARG A 38 -20.30 13.03 -13.71
C ARG A 38 -20.62 13.33 -12.25
N CYS A 39 -19.60 13.24 -11.41
CA CYS A 39 -19.67 13.21 -9.97
C CYS A 39 -19.20 14.55 -9.41
N LYS A 40 -19.97 15.16 -8.51
CA LYS A 40 -19.52 16.40 -7.86
C LYS A 40 -18.31 16.10 -6.97
N SER A 41 -17.38 17.05 -6.90
CA SER A 41 -16.20 16.96 -6.04
C SER A 41 -16.54 16.64 -4.58
N THR A 42 -17.62 17.23 -4.05
CA THR A 42 -18.08 16.97 -2.67
C THR A 42 -18.47 15.52 -2.45
N ASP A 43 -19.15 14.93 -3.42
CA ASP A 43 -19.64 13.55 -3.35
C ASP A 43 -18.46 12.58 -3.51
N ALA A 44 -17.52 12.89 -4.41
CA ALA A 44 -16.27 12.15 -4.57
C ALA A 44 -15.44 12.14 -3.27
N ILE A 45 -15.31 13.29 -2.59
CA ILE A 45 -14.59 13.38 -1.32
C ILE A 45 -15.28 12.54 -0.25
N ALA A 46 -16.60 12.67 -0.10
CA ALA A 46 -17.37 11.90 0.87
C ALA A 46 -17.24 10.38 0.64
N MET A 47 -17.23 9.98 -0.63
CA MET A 47 -17.10 8.57 -1.03
C MET A 47 -15.69 8.02 -0.81
N TYR A 48 -14.64 8.80 -1.09
CA TYR A 48 -13.27 8.30 -1.16
C TYR A 48 -12.38 8.69 0.02
N ARG A 49 -12.79 9.63 0.87
CA ARG A 49 -12.06 9.96 2.11
C ARG A 49 -11.81 8.75 3.01
N PRO A 50 -12.76 7.82 3.22
CA PRO A 50 -12.51 6.61 4.02
C PRO A 50 -11.32 5.79 3.54
N TYR A 51 -11.10 5.72 2.22
CA TYR A 51 -9.93 5.03 1.63
C TYR A 51 -8.61 5.71 2.04
N PHE A 52 -8.49 7.02 1.88
CA PHE A 52 -7.27 7.75 2.28
C PHE A 52 -7.00 7.62 3.78
N ASP A 53 -8.04 7.77 4.59
CA ASP A 53 -7.94 7.67 6.05
C ASP A 53 -7.50 6.26 6.49
N GLN A 54 -8.02 5.22 5.83
CA GLN A 54 -7.65 3.83 6.13
C GLN A 54 -6.23 3.49 5.67
N MET A 55 -5.84 3.90 4.45
CA MET A 55 -4.46 3.74 3.97
C MET A 55 -3.46 4.40 4.91
N LYS A 56 -3.78 5.62 5.37
CA LYS A 56 -2.97 6.33 6.35
C LYS A 56 -2.82 5.53 7.64
N ARG A 57 -3.93 5.14 8.26
CA ARG A 57 -3.92 4.45 9.57
C ARG A 57 -3.29 3.06 9.51
N ASN A 58 -3.52 2.30 8.46
CA ASN A 58 -3.19 0.88 8.41
C ASN A 58 -1.86 0.58 7.70
N VAL A 59 -1.38 1.49 6.84
CA VAL A 59 -0.16 1.25 6.04
C VAL A 59 0.88 2.32 6.34
N PHE A 60 0.60 3.58 6.02
CA PHE A 60 1.62 4.63 6.10
C PHE A 60 2.10 4.88 7.52
N GLN A 61 1.18 5.06 8.47
CA GLN A 61 1.54 5.31 9.86
C GLN A 61 2.33 4.14 10.45
N PRO A 62 1.91 2.86 10.32
CA PRO A 62 2.71 1.73 10.80
C PRO A 62 4.10 1.65 10.17
N LEU A 63 4.23 1.86 8.86
CA LEU A 63 5.53 1.86 8.18
C LEU A 63 6.46 2.97 8.71
N CYS A 64 5.92 4.18 8.91
CA CYS A 64 6.68 5.31 9.46
C CYS A 64 7.08 5.09 10.92
N HIS A 65 6.15 4.65 11.77
CA HIS A 65 6.40 4.42 13.19
C HIS A 65 7.40 3.30 13.44
N GLN A 66 7.32 2.21 12.66
CA GLN A 66 8.26 1.09 12.78
C GLN A 66 9.65 1.43 12.22
N LYS A 67 9.82 2.55 11.52
CA LYS A 67 11.08 2.95 10.88
C LYS A 67 11.67 1.81 10.05
N ILE A 68 10.86 1.29 9.13
CA ILE A 68 11.23 0.16 8.27
C ILE A 68 12.50 0.51 7.48
N SER A 69 13.52 -0.33 7.62
CA SER A 69 14.75 -0.25 6.84
C SER A 69 14.53 -0.72 5.40
N LEU A 70 15.49 -0.43 4.50
CA LEU A 70 15.41 -0.90 3.12
C LEU A 70 15.36 -2.44 3.03
N ILE A 71 16.12 -3.15 3.88
CA ILE A 71 16.13 -4.62 3.92
C ILE A 71 14.76 -5.16 4.30
N GLU A 72 14.15 -4.59 5.34
CA GLU A 72 12.81 -4.96 5.80
C GLU A 72 11.73 -4.65 4.75
N PHE A 73 11.85 -3.51 4.06
CA PHE A 73 10.96 -3.16 2.96
C PHE A 73 11.06 -4.16 1.81
N LEU A 74 12.27 -4.54 1.39
CA LEU A 74 12.48 -5.54 0.34
C LEU A 74 11.95 -6.92 0.76
N ALA A 75 12.10 -7.28 2.03
CA ALA A 75 11.53 -8.51 2.56
C ALA A 75 10.00 -8.50 2.53
N LEU A 76 9.36 -7.40 2.95
CA LEU A 76 7.90 -7.21 2.84
C LEU A 76 7.43 -7.35 1.39
N VAL A 77 8.09 -6.68 0.43
CA VAL A 77 7.76 -6.78 -0.99
C VAL A 77 7.88 -8.23 -1.48
N THR A 78 8.91 -8.95 -1.04
CA THR A 78 9.11 -10.36 -1.40
C THR A 78 8.01 -11.24 -0.81
N LEU A 79 7.64 -11.04 0.46
CA LEU A 79 6.55 -11.76 1.11
C LEU A 79 5.18 -11.47 0.49
N CYS A 80 4.93 -10.25 0.01
CA CYS A 80 3.73 -9.91 -0.75
C CYS A 80 3.73 -10.55 -2.15
N THR A 81 4.88 -10.62 -2.81
CA THR A 81 5.01 -11.17 -4.18
C THR A 81 4.83 -12.69 -4.18
N TRP A 82 5.50 -13.36 -3.24
CA TRP A 82 5.40 -14.81 -3.04
C TRP A 82 4.31 -15.11 -2.01
N ASN A 83 3.11 -14.54 -2.20
CA ASN A 83 1.97 -14.82 -1.35
C ASN A 83 1.33 -16.15 -1.75
N ASP A 84 1.24 -17.07 -0.80
CA ASP A 84 0.64 -18.40 -0.94
C ASP A 84 -0.82 -18.46 -0.46
N SER A 85 -1.42 -17.34 -0.04
CA SER A 85 -2.81 -17.28 0.42
C SER A 85 -3.79 -16.71 -0.61
N LEU A 86 -3.35 -16.39 -1.83
CA LEU A 86 -4.23 -15.77 -2.83
C LEU A 86 -5.16 -16.81 -3.48
N GLU A 87 -6.45 -16.48 -3.54
CA GLU A 87 -7.44 -17.30 -4.24
C GLU A 87 -7.18 -17.37 -5.75
N GLY A 88 -7.45 -18.53 -6.36
CA GLY A 88 -7.30 -18.74 -7.80
C GLY A 88 -5.87 -19.04 -8.27
N GLN A 89 -4.90 -19.17 -7.36
CA GLN A 89 -3.56 -19.62 -7.71
C GLN A 89 -3.54 -21.11 -8.08
N PRO A 90 -2.79 -21.53 -9.11
CA PRO A 90 -2.59 -22.94 -9.42
C PRO A 90 -1.90 -23.69 -8.27
N ASP A 91 -2.29 -24.93 -8.02
CA ASP A 91 -1.68 -25.78 -6.97
C ASP A 91 -0.16 -25.94 -7.11
N SER A 92 0.36 -25.83 -8.35
CA SER A 92 1.79 -25.87 -8.63
C SER A 92 2.58 -24.68 -8.08
N TYR A 93 1.91 -23.60 -7.67
CA TYR A 93 2.55 -22.37 -7.18
C TYR A 93 2.95 -22.47 -5.70
N TYR A 94 2.13 -23.12 -4.86
CA TYR A 94 2.40 -23.33 -3.43
C TYR A 94 3.80 -23.92 -3.12
N PRO A 95 4.27 -25.00 -3.78
CA PRO A 95 5.60 -25.54 -3.51
C PRO A 95 6.74 -24.60 -3.93
N LEU A 96 6.49 -23.59 -4.78
CA LEU A 96 7.46 -22.58 -5.18
C LEU A 96 7.52 -21.40 -4.20
N CYS A 97 6.36 -20.94 -3.71
CA CYS A 97 6.28 -19.81 -2.79
C CYS A 97 6.82 -20.12 -1.40
N ARG A 98 6.41 -21.27 -0.84
CA ARG A 98 6.69 -21.59 0.56
C ARG A 98 8.19 -21.58 0.88
N PRO A 99 9.10 -22.17 0.07
CA PRO A 99 10.53 -22.11 0.32
C PRO A 99 11.09 -20.69 0.30
N VAL A 100 10.62 -19.83 -0.62
CA VAL A 100 11.07 -18.44 -0.72
C VAL A 100 10.67 -17.67 0.53
N ARG A 101 9.40 -17.77 0.96
CA ARG A 101 8.90 -17.12 2.18
C ARG A 101 9.68 -17.55 3.42
N GLN A 102 9.90 -18.86 3.57
CA GLN A 102 10.66 -19.41 4.70
C GLN A 102 12.10 -18.90 4.73
N LYS A 103 12.75 -18.84 3.56
CA LYS A 103 14.11 -18.32 3.44
C LYS A 103 14.20 -16.84 3.81
N VAL A 104 13.28 -16.01 3.32
CA VAL A 104 13.24 -14.57 3.65
C VAL A 104 13.04 -14.36 5.16
N ILE A 105 12.14 -15.11 5.80
CA ILE A 105 11.91 -15.02 7.25
C ILE A 105 13.16 -15.45 8.03
N ALA A 106 13.82 -16.54 7.61
CA ALA A 106 15.05 -17.02 8.25
C ALA A 106 16.21 -16.01 8.11
N GLU A 107 16.36 -15.40 6.93
CA GLU A 107 17.37 -14.37 6.69
C GLU A 107 17.10 -13.10 7.50
N LEU A 108 15.84 -12.67 7.63
CA LEU A 108 15.47 -11.55 8.51
C LEU A 108 15.79 -11.84 9.98
N MET A 109 15.47 -13.04 10.48
CA MET A 109 15.84 -13.43 11.84
C MET A 109 17.35 -13.38 12.06
N SER A 110 18.12 -13.96 11.14
CA SER A 110 19.58 -13.94 11.21
C SER A 110 20.16 -12.52 11.11
N PHE A 111 19.53 -11.63 10.33
CA PHE A 111 19.88 -10.22 10.25
C PHE A 111 19.65 -9.53 11.59
N TYR A 112 18.48 -9.71 12.19
CA TYR A 112 18.15 -9.08 13.47
C TYR A 112 19.06 -9.54 14.62
N GLU A 113 19.38 -10.84 14.66
CA GLU A 113 20.28 -11.42 15.66
C GLU A 113 21.71 -10.86 15.59
N LYS A 114 22.17 -10.45 14.40
CA LYS A 114 23.54 -9.97 14.17
C LYS A 114 23.67 -8.46 14.22
N ASP A 115 22.74 -7.76 13.59
CA ASP A 115 22.89 -6.34 13.25
C ASP A 115 22.02 -5.43 14.14
N THR A 116 21.09 -5.98 14.93
CA THR A 116 20.23 -5.22 15.85
C THR A 116 20.10 -5.91 17.23
N PRO A 117 21.18 -5.99 18.02
CA PRO A 117 21.17 -6.75 19.28
C PRO A 117 20.28 -6.12 20.37
N ASP A 118 19.95 -4.83 20.26
CA ASP A 118 19.20 -4.09 21.28
C ASP A 118 17.69 -4.34 21.25
N VAL A 119 17.18 -5.03 20.22
CA VAL A 119 15.76 -5.34 20.06
C VAL A 119 15.60 -6.85 19.93
N ASP A 120 14.65 -7.42 20.67
CA ASP A 120 14.32 -8.83 20.54
C ASP A 120 13.97 -9.18 19.06
N PRO A 121 14.73 -10.09 18.42
CA PRO A 121 14.55 -10.40 17.00
C PRO A 121 13.14 -10.89 16.66
N ALA A 122 12.54 -11.70 17.53
CA ALA A 122 11.20 -12.23 17.31
C ALA A 122 10.13 -11.13 17.43
N TYR A 123 10.30 -10.20 18.38
CA TYR A 123 9.45 -9.02 18.50
C TYR A 123 9.52 -8.15 17.24
N ARG A 124 10.73 -7.84 16.74
CA ARG A 124 10.90 -7.04 15.52
C ARG A 124 10.28 -7.72 14.30
N LEU A 125 10.56 -9.01 14.10
CA LEU A 125 9.97 -9.79 13.01
C LEU A 125 8.45 -9.82 13.10
N SER A 126 7.88 -10.08 14.27
CA SER A 126 6.42 -10.13 14.43
C SER A 126 5.76 -8.79 14.08
N GLY A 127 6.36 -7.67 14.51
CA GLY A 127 5.90 -6.33 14.13
C GLY A 127 5.90 -6.09 12.63
N LEU A 128 6.92 -6.59 11.92
CA LEU A 128 7.01 -6.51 10.46
C LEU A 128 5.92 -7.37 9.80
N LEU A 129 5.76 -8.62 10.23
CA LEU A 129 4.79 -9.56 9.65
C LEU A 129 3.33 -9.11 9.87
N MET A 130 3.04 -8.38 10.94
CA MET A 130 1.72 -7.79 11.18
C MET A 130 1.31 -6.74 10.13
N LEU A 131 2.27 -6.20 9.36
CA LEU A 131 1.96 -5.26 8.27
C LEU A 131 1.33 -5.95 7.06
N LEU A 132 1.63 -7.22 6.82
CA LEU A 132 1.13 -7.98 5.67
C LEU A 132 -0.42 -8.01 5.59
N PRO A 133 -1.15 -8.43 6.64
CA PRO A 133 -2.62 -8.42 6.58
C PRO A 133 -3.22 -7.00 6.57
N ALA A 134 -2.48 -5.98 7.02
CA ALA A 134 -2.92 -4.59 6.91
C ALA A 134 -2.81 -4.09 5.46
N LEU A 135 -1.72 -4.45 4.78
CA LEU A 135 -1.49 -4.21 3.35
C LEU A 135 -2.54 -4.90 2.49
N GLU A 136 -2.82 -6.20 2.73
CA GLU A 136 -3.83 -6.97 1.99
C GLU A 136 -5.20 -6.29 2.03
N ARG A 137 -5.70 -5.95 3.24
CA ARG A 137 -6.99 -5.25 3.39
C ARG A 137 -7.01 -3.88 2.71
N SER A 138 -5.88 -3.18 2.71
CA SER A 138 -5.73 -1.89 2.06
C SER A 138 -5.80 -2.00 0.54
N VAL A 139 -5.23 -3.06 -0.03
CA VAL A 139 -5.35 -3.39 -1.46
C VAL A 139 -6.79 -3.76 -1.81
N GLU A 140 -7.46 -4.61 -1.03
CA GLU A 140 -8.88 -4.95 -1.27
C GLU A 140 -9.77 -3.70 -1.29
N LEU A 141 -9.61 -2.80 -0.33
CA LEU A 141 -10.37 -1.54 -0.29
C LEU A 141 -10.04 -0.66 -1.50
N PHE A 142 -8.78 -0.61 -1.92
CA PHE A 142 -8.38 0.11 -3.13
C PHE A 142 -9.12 -0.43 -4.35
N LEU A 143 -9.13 -1.75 -4.54
CA LEU A 143 -9.81 -2.42 -5.65
C LEU A 143 -11.32 -2.17 -5.64
N GLN A 144 -11.97 -2.29 -4.48
CA GLN A 144 -13.38 -1.97 -4.32
C GLN A 144 -13.68 -0.49 -4.65
N THR A 145 -12.83 0.42 -4.16
CA THR A 145 -12.95 1.85 -4.43
C THR A 145 -12.81 2.14 -5.92
N MET A 146 -11.84 1.50 -6.59
CA MET A 146 -11.62 1.62 -8.04
C MET A 146 -12.86 1.21 -8.86
N GLU A 147 -13.49 0.10 -8.49
CA GLU A 147 -14.70 -0.39 -9.18
C GLU A 147 -15.88 0.57 -9.00
N VAL A 148 -16.05 1.11 -7.79
CA VAL A 148 -17.05 2.16 -7.51
C VAL A 148 -16.77 3.40 -8.37
N LYS A 149 -15.51 3.88 -8.44
CA LYS A 149 -15.13 5.02 -9.31
C LYS A 149 -15.51 4.78 -10.76
N ARG A 150 -15.24 3.58 -11.26
CA ARG A 150 -15.52 3.17 -12.63
C ARG A 150 -17.01 3.16 -12.92
N LEU A 151 -17.81 2.52 -12.05
CA LEU A 151 -19.25 2.36 -12.21
C LEU A 151 -19.96 3.72 -12.26
N PHE A 152 -19.59 4.63 -11.34
CA PHE A 152 -20.18 5.96 -11.27
C PHE A 152 -19.54 6.97 -12.24
N ARG A 153 -18.46 6.59 -12.93
CA ARG A 153 -17.62 7.49 -13.74
C ARG A 153 -17.25 8.75 -12.95
N CYS A 154 -16.75 8.52 -11.73
CA CYS A 154 -16.36 9.54 -10.77
C CYS A 154 -14.84 9.47 -10.62
N PHE A 155 -14.11 10.31 -11.36
CA PHE A 155 -12.63 10.35 -11.38
C PHE A 155 -12.02 8.95 -11.59
N PRO A 156 -12.36 8.28 -12.72
CA PRO A 156 -11.89 6.92 -12.98
C PRO A 156 -10.38 6.88 -13.16
N PHE A 157 -9.78 5.74 -12.82
CA PHE A 157 -8.38 5.51 -13.12
C PHE A 157 -8.16 5.31 -14.63
N HIS A 158 -6.92 5.41 -15.06
CA HIS A 158 -6.57 5.10 -16.44
C HIS A 158 -6.89 3.62 -16.75
N ASP A 159 -7.44 3.33 -17.94
CA ASP A 159 -7.89 1.98 -18.36
C ASP A 159 -6.86 0.86 -18.14
N LYS A 160 -5.58 1.14 -18.43
CA LYS A 160 -4.45 0.25 -18.11
C LYS A 160 -4.45 -0.31 -16.69
N ILE A 161 -4.83 0.48 -15.67
CA ILE A 161 -4.88 0.01 -14.29
C ILE A 161 -6.02 -1.00 -14.13
N TYR A 162 -7.17 -0.75 -14.75
CA TYR A 162 -8.28 -1.69 -14.77
C TYR A 162 -7.93 -2.99 -15.53
N GLN A 163 -7.15 -2.91 -16.61
CA GLN A 163 -6.66 -4.10 -17.34
C GLN A 163 -5.77 -4.98 -16.45
N ILE A 164 -4.80 -4.36 -15.77
CA ILE A 164 -3.89 -5.04 -14.83
C ILE A 164 -4.69 -5.76 -13.73
N VAL A 165 -5.66 -5.07 -13.12
CA VAL A 165 -6.48 -5.63 -12.04
C VAL A 165 -7.37 -6.77 -12.52
N ASN A 166 -7.93 -6.67 -13.73
CA ASN A 166 -8.83 -7.68 -14.28
C ASN A 166 -8.08 -8.82 -15.01
N CYS A 167 -6.74 -8.83 -14.98
CA CYS A 167 -5.90 -9.78 -15.71
C CYS A 167 -6.27 -9.88 -17.22
N GLN A 168 -6.57 -8.73 -17.84
CA GLN A 168 -6.92 -8.58 -19.26
C GLN A 168 -5.79 -7.96 -20.08
#